data_AF-A0A365YNX1-F1
#
_entry.id   AF-A0A365YNX1-F1
#
_cell.length_a   1.000
_cell.length_b   1.000
_cell.length_c   1.000
_cell.angle_alpha   90.00
_cell.angle_beta   90.00
_cell.angle_gamma   90.00
#
_symmetry.space_group_name_H-M   'P 1'
#
loop_
_entity.id
_entity.type
_entity.pdbx_description
1 polymer ?
#
loop_
_entity_poly.entity_id
_entity_poly.type
_entity_poly.pdbx_seq_one_letter_code
_entity_poly.pdbx_strand_id
1 'polypeptide(L)'
;MGLLRRYRSTGADPLFGHPLRAHHGVAMEGYFWRITDPDTGRVVIALCGANQGPDGPWATLGLAAWPTGFLRTAAVDGAWTDPDRLGVRAGAGLRAFDATCQRLHLDLGPGAGLDMEIRDPLPWPHRALGGSSVFQMVPGLNQYWHPWLLGGRACGTAALGDSVWEFENAQVYAEKNWGREGFPDSWWWGQAQGFADPLACVAFAGGLVTAGPLRTEVTGLVVRLPDARVIRLGDPLISPVATRTGDEQWRLSGRGYGWRIDIEASAPLDAAFVLPVPLPSEHRNVPGDLEHLAGELKVTVRRHGLLVWEGSTALAALEHGGLARARQELRRRGLDDTLPSAPPVQRER
;
A
#
# COMPACT_ATOMS: atom_id res chain seq x y z
N MET A 1 -31.50 -7.90 4.11
CA MET A 1 -30.26 -7.15 3.85
C MET A 1 -30.61 -5.71 3.50
N GLY A 2 -30.14 -4.72 4.27
CA GLY A 2 -30.44 -3.30 4.04
C GLY A 2 -29.75 -2.71 2.80
N LEU A 3 -30.30 -1.62 2.27
CA LEU A 3 -29.83 -0.94 1.04
C LEU A 3 -28.35 -0.56 1.10
N LEU A 4 -27.89 -0.03 2.24
CA LEU A 4 -26.48 0.34 2.46
C LEU A 4 -25.53 -0.86 2.37
N ARG A 5 -25.94 -2.03 2.88
CA ARG A 5 -25.10 -3.25 2.82
C ARG A 5 -24.92 -3.73 1.38
N ARG A 6 -25.98 -3.66 0.57
CA ARG A 6 -25.93 -4.00 -0.86
C ARG A 6 -25.11 -2.99 -1.66
N TYR A 7 -25.18 -1.72 -1.30
CA TYR A 7 -24.35 -0.70 -1.93
C TYR A 7 -22.87 -0.94 -1.61
N ARG A 8 -22.52 -1.18 -0.35
CA ARG A 8 -21.14 -1.48 0.06
C ARG A 8 -20.58 -2.79 -0.47
N SER A 9 -21.42 -3.79 -0.75
CA SER A 9 -20.97 -5.02 -1.40
C SER A 9 -20.47 -4.80 -2.83
N THR A 10 -20.69 -3.62 -3.42
CA THR A 10 -20.08 -3.24 -4.71
C THR A 10 -18.66 -2.68 -4.58
N GLY A 11 -18.15 -2.55 -3.35
CA GLY A 11 -16.93 -1.83 -3.03
C GLY A 11 -17.13 -0.33 -2.77
N ALA A 12 -18.30 0.24 -3.10
CA ALA A 12 -18.53 1.67 -2.88
C ALA A 12 -18.87 2.05 -1.43
N ASP A 13 -18.51 3.26 -1.05
CA ASP A 13 -18.83 3.91 0.21
C ASP A 13 -19.60 5.20 -0.02
N PRO A 14 -20.65 5.50 0.77
CA PRO A 14 -21.37 6.75 0.61
C PRO A 14 -20.50 7.94 1.02
N LEU A 15 -20.98 9.15 0.72
CA LEU A 15 -20.44 10.36 1.35
C LEU A 15 -20.53 10.22 2.87
N PHE A 16 -19.44 10.55 3.58
CA PHE A 16 -19.24 10.33 5.01
C PHE A 16 -19.22 8.85 5.44
N GLY A 17 -19.08 7.92 4.49
CA GLY A 17 -18.90 6.50 4.77
C GLY A 17 -17.57 6.18 5.48
N HIS A 18 -17.44 4.95 5.95
CA HIS A 18 -16.25 4.45 6.64
C HIS A 18 -15.54 3.39 5.80
N PRO A 19 -14.50 3.76 5.02
CA PRO A 19 -13.77 2.82 4.15
C PRO A 19 -13.04 1.71 4.92
N LEU A 20 -12.81 1.90 6.21
CA LEU A 20 -12.06 0.95 7.05
C LEU A 20 -12.81 -0.36 7.30
N ARG A 21 -14.14 -0.31 7.33
CA ARG A 21 -14.99 -1.51 7.49
C ARG A 21 -14.85 -2.42 6.29
N ALA A 22 -15.01 -3.73 6.50
CA ALA A 22 -15.00 -4.72 5.44
C ALA A 22 -16.04 -4.42 4.32
N HIS A 23 -15.74 -4.95 3.14
CA HIS A 23 -16.53 -4.86 1.92
C HIS A 23 -16.88 -6.28 1.44
N HIS A 24 -17.81 -6.95 2.12
CA HIS A 24 -18.14 -8.39 1.94
C HIS A 24 -18.59 -8.88 0.53
N GLY A 25 -18.64 -8.03 -0.49
CA GLY A 25 -18.97 -8.43 -1.87
C GLY A 25 -17.82 -8.27 -2.85
N VAL A 26 -16.64 -7.87 -2.38
CA VAL A 26 -15.43 -7.74 -3.20
C VAL A 26 -14.60 -9.02 -3.10
N ALA A 27 -13.88 -9.37 -4.17
CA ALA A 27 -13.07 -10.58 -4.18
C ALA A 27 -11.78 -10.44 -3.36
N MET A 28 -11.32 -9.21 -3.14
CA MET A 28 -10.05 -8.96 -2.44
C MET A 28 -10.09 -7.63 -1.66
N GLU A 29 -9.62 -7.67 -0.42
CA GLU A 29 -9.22 -6.51 0.37
C GLU A 29 -7.74 -6.66 0.74
N GLY A 30 -6.90 -5.68 0.38
CA GLY A 30 -5.50 -5.64 0.78
C GLY A 30 -5.29 -4.68 1.94
N TYR A 31 -4.46 -5.13 2.87
CA TYR A 31 -4.03 -4.38 4.04
C TYR A 31 -2.51 -4.34 4.05
N PHE A 32 -1.95 -3.14 4.23
CA PHE A 32 -0.52 -2.91 4.13
C PHE A 32 -0.05 -2.02 5.28
N TRP A 33 1.00 -2.44 5.96
CA TRP A 33 1.71 -1.67 6.96
C TRP A 33 3.16 -1.50 6.55
N ARG A 34 3.68 -0.29 6.72
CA ARG A 34 5.08 0.05 6.53
C ARG A 34 5.63 0.72 7.76
N ILE A 35 6.75 0.19 8.25
CA ILE A 35 7.51 0.68 9.37
C ILE A 35 8.82 1.22 8.81
N THR A 36 9.12 2.48 9.09
CA THR A 36 10.32 3.18 8.62
C THR A 36 11.08 3.68 9.84
N ASP A 37 12.32 3.23 10.00
CA ASP A 37 13.25 3.78 10.99
C ASP A 37 14.28 4.67 10.25
N PRO A 38 14.11 6.01 10.27
CA PRO A 38 14.97 6.92 9.53
C PRO A 38 16.41 6.94 10.03
N ASP A 39 16.63 6.67 11.33
CA ASP A 39 17.95 6.79 11.95
C ASP A 39 18.88 5.66 11.49
N THR A 40 18.32 4.48 11.24
CA THR A 40 19.06 3.30 10.77
C THR A 40 18.89 3.02 9.28
N GLY A 41 17.95 3.70 8.61
CA GLY A 41 17.55 3.44 7.23
C GLY A 41 16.83 2.09 7.04
N ARG A 42 16.35 1.49 8.14
CA ARG A 42 15.64 0.20 8.11
C ARG A 42 14.18 0.42 7.75
N VAL A 43 13.65 -0.49 6.92
CA VAL A 43 12.22 -0.55 6.58
C VAL A 43 11.75 -1.98 6.73
N VAL A 44 10.56 -2.15 7.31
CA VAL A 44 9.83 -3.41 7.35
C VAL A 44 8.44 -3.17 6.80
N ILE A 45 7.97 -4.05 5.92
CA ILE A 45 6.58 -4.07 5.48
C ILE A 45 5.91 -5.38 5.86
N ALA A 46 4.62 -5.31 6.13
CA ALA A 46 3.76 -6.46 6.32
C ALA A 46 2.45 -6.25 5.56
N LEU A 47 2.04 -7.26 4.80
CA LEU A 47 0.85 -7.21 3.98
C LEU A 47 -0.05 -8.43 4.21
N CYS A 48 -1.36 -8.20 4.06
CA CYS A 48 -2.38 -9.23 4.03
C CYS A 48 -3.42 -8.89 2.96
N GLY A 49 -3.44 -9.67 1.88
CA GLY A 49 -4.55 -9.69 0.92
C GLY A 49 -5.59 -10.71 1.38
N ALA A 50 -6.71 -10.27 1.93
CA ALA A 50 -7.84 -11.12 2.28
C ALA A 50 -8.72 -11.37 1.04
N ASN A 51 -8.79 -12.62 0.61
CA ASN A 51 -9.38 -13.02 -0.66
C ASN A 51 -10.62 -13.89 -0.47
N GLN A 52 -11.53 -13.82 -1.43
CA GLN A 52 -12.64 -14.77 -1.60
C GLN A 52 -12.36 -15.63 -2.83
N GLY A 53 -12.06 -16.91 -2.60
CA GLY A 53 -11.79 -17.90 -3.66
C GLY A 53 -12.90 -18.93 -3.84
N PRO A 54 -12.79 -19.79 -4.87
CA PRO A 54 -13.75 -20.86 -5.14
C PRO A 54 -13.88 -21.86 -3.99
N ASP A 55 -12.80 -22.10 -3.23
CA ASP A 55 -12.77 -23.05 -2.10
C ASP A 55 -13.05 -22.37 -0.74
N GLY A 56 -13.34 -21.07 -0.74
CA GLY A 56 -13.60 -20.27 0.45
C GLY A 56 -12.61 -19.12 0.66
N PRO A 57 -12.67 -18.46 1.83
CA PRO A 57 -11.77 -17.37 2.17
C PRO A 57 -10.34 -17.84 2.36
N TRP A 58 -9.38 -17.09 1.85
CA TRP A 58 -7.95 -17.35 1.97
C TRP A 58 -7.17 -16.03 1.99
N ALA A 59 -5.88 -16.06 2.32
CA ALA A 59 -5.08 -14.84 2.36
C ALA A 59 -3.70 -14.98 1.72
N THR A 60 -3.27 -13.90 1.07
CA THR A 60 -1.89 -13.64 0.65
C THR A 60 -1.19 -12.88 1.77
N LEU A 61 -0.14 -13.44 2.34
CA LEU A 61 0.66 -12.81 3.38
C LEU A 61 2.06 -12.49 2.87
N GLY A 62 2.65 -11.41 3.38
CA GLY A 62 4.03 -11.04 3.07
C GLY A 62 4.69 -10.26 4.20
N LEU A 63 5.96 -10.55 4.42
CA LEU A 63 6.88 -9.80 5.29
C LEU A 63 8.16 -9.54 4.49
N ALA A 64 8.55 -8.29 4.36
CA ALA A 64 9.78 -7.92 3.67
C ALA A 64 10.54 -6.82 4.41
N ALA A 65 11.85 -6.79 4.25
CA ALA A 65 12.70 -5.81 4.92
C ALA A 65 13.88 -5.31 4.10
N TRP A 66 14.21 -4.04 4.31
CA TRP A 66 15.34 -3.34 3.72
C TRP A 66 16.25 -2.80 4.84
N PRO A 67 17.59 -2.86 4.71
CA PRO A 67 18.37 -3.22 3.51
C PRO A 67 18.77 -4.70 3.38
N THR A 68 18.24 -5.60 4.22
CA THR A 68 18.64 -7.02 4.19
C THR A 68 18.18 -7.76 2.93
N GLY A 69 17.16 -7.25 2.23
CA GLY A 69 16.53 -7.96 1.13
C GLY A 69 15.70 -9.15 1.59
N PHE A 70 15.38 -9.24 2.89
CA PHE A 70 14.58 -10.32 3.45
C PHE A 70 13.18 -10.30 2.84
N LEU A 71 12.69 -11.47 2.42
CA LEU A 71 11.33 -11.66 1.91
C LEU A 71 10.80 -13.02 2.34
N ARG A 72 9.63 -13.04 2.97
CA ARG A 72 8.83 -14.24 3.21
C ARG A 72 7.40 -13.97 2.78
N THR A 73 6.82 -14.87 2.00
CA THR A 73 5.43 -14.80 1.55
C THR A 73 4.73 -16.13 1.79
N ALA A 74 3.42 -16.11 1.93
CA ALA A 74 2.59 -17.30 2.09
C ALA A 74 1.20 -17.11 1.47
N ALA A 75 0.60 -18.22 1.03
CA ALA A 75 -0.84 -18.32 0.82
C ALA A 75 -1.38 -19.22 1.93
N VAL A 76 -2.38 -18.73 2.67
CA VAL A 76 -2.95 -19.47 3.81
C VAL A 76 -4.46 -19.56 3.71
N ASP A 77 -5.01 -20.70 4.12
CA ASP A 77 -6.45 -20.89 4.22
C ASP A 77 -7.04 -20.04 5.35
N GLY A 78 -8.24 -19.54 5.12
CA GLY A 78 -8.99 -18.73 6.06
C GLY A 78 -8.54 -17.28 6.08
N ALA A 79 -9.49 -16.39 5.78
CA ALA A 79 -9.36 -14.96 5.97
C ALA A 79 -10.65 -14.40 6.57
N TRP A 80 -10.50 -13.39 7.41
CA TRP A 80 -11.62 -12.66 8.01
C TRP A 80 -11.29 -11.16 8.04
N THR A 81 -12.24 -10.34 7.59
CA THR A 81 -12.18 -8.88 7.66
C THR A 81 -13.28 -8.36 8.57
N ASP A 82 -12.96 -7.35 9.39
CA ASP A 82 -13.86 -6.84 10.42
C ASP A 82 -15.02 -6.02 9.79
N PRO A 83 -16.29 -6.41 10.01
CA PRO A 83 -17.45 -5.73 9.42
C PRO A 83 -17.69 -4.33 9.98
N ASP A 84 -17.17 -4.02 11.17
CA ASP A 84 -17.57 -2.85 11.95
C ASP A 84 -16.47 -1.80 12.09
N ARG A 85 -15.20 -2.20 11.90
CA ARG A 85 -14.00 -1.35 12.03
C ARG A 85 -12.85 -1.85 11.14
N LEU A 86 -11.68 -1.22 11.25
CA LEU A 86 -10.46 -1.77 10.65
C LEU A 86 -10.04 -3.04 11.39
N GLY A 87 -9.95 -4.16 10.67
CA GLY A 87 -9.35 -5.38 11.19
C GLY A 87 -9.26 -6.48 10.15
N VAL A 88 -8.19 -7.25 10.19
CA VAL A 88 -7.98 -8.41 9.31
C VAL A 88 -7.29 -9.54 10.08
N ARG A 89 -7.72 -10.77 9.82
CA ARG A 89 -7.12 -12.00 10.34
C ARG A 89 -6.95 -13.03 9.25
N ALA A 90 -5.88 -13.81 9.32
CA ALA A 90 -5.62 -14.89 8.37
C ALA A 90 -4.91 -16.09 9.02
N GLY A 91 -5.02 -17.25 8.37
CA GLY A 91 -4.39 -18.50 8.80
C GLY A 91 -5.25 -19.24 9.82
N ALA A 92 -6.21 -20.02 9.33
CA ALA A 92 -7.15 -20.79 10.16
C ALA A 92 -6.40 -21.58 11.26
N GLY A 93 -6.81 -21.43 12.52
CA GLY A 93 -6.26 -22.15 13.68
C GLY A 93 -4.92 -21.63 14.22
N LEU A 94 -4.01 -21.17 13.35
CA LEU A 94 -2.68 -20.67 13.75
C LEU A 94 -2.62 -19.15 13.95
N ARG A 95 -3.59 -18.39 13.42
CA ARG A 95 -3.62 -16.92 13.42
C ARG A 95 -2.29 -16.30 12.93
N ALA A 96 -1.84 -16.75 11.77
CA ALA A 96 -0.63 -16.27 11.10
C ALA A 96 -0.62 -14.74 10.85
N PHE A 97 -1.79 -14.10 10.84
CA PHE A 97 -1.93 -12.66 10.77
C PHE A 97 -3.11 -12.20 11.65
N ASP A 98 -2.91 -11.18 12.49
CA ASP A 98 -3.96 -10.47 13.20
C ASP A 98 -3.60 -8.99 13.30
N ALA A 99 -4.38 -8.13 12.65
CA ALA A 99 -4.11 -6.71 12.60
C ALA A 99 -5.35 -5.88 12.87
N THR A 100 -5.13 -4.76 13.54
CA THR A 100 -6.13 -3.74 13.88
C THR A 100 -5.56 -2.35 13.62
N CYS A 101 -6.29 -1.30 13.99
CA CYS A 101 -5.77 0.07 13.94
C CYS A 101 -4.65 0.37 14.97
N GLN A 102 -4.38 -0.55 15.91
CA GLN A 102 -3.45 -0.33 17.02
C GLN A 102 -2.34 -1.36 17.12
N ARG A 103 -2.53 -2.55 16.56
CA ARG A 103 -1.61 -3.68 16.70
C ARG A 103 -1.53 -4.48 15.42
N LEU A 104 -0.38 -5.07 15.20
CA LEU A 104 -0.14 -6.03 14.13
C LEU A 104 0.68 -7.19 14.69
N HIS A 105 0.18 -8.40 14.48
CA HIS A 105 0.87 -9.65 14.69
C HIS A 105 0.93 -10.40 13.36
N LEU A 106 2.12 -10.86 12.99
CA LEU A 106 2.37 -11.74 11.84
C LEU A 106 3.38 -12.81 12.25
N ASP A 107 3.08 -14.05 11.91
CA ASP A 107 3.96 -15.21 12.06
C ASP A 107 3.87 -16.08 10.80
N LEU A 108 4.95 -16.09 10.03
CA LEU A 108 5.14 -16.91 8.82
C LEU A 108 6.11 -18.06 9.05
N GLY A 109 6.28 -18.48 10.31
CA GLY A 109 7.17 -19.54 10.74
C GLY A 109 8.54 -19.05 11.24
N PRO A 110 9.46 -19.98 11.52
CA PRO A 110 10.75 -19.66 12.12
C PRO A 110 11.53 -18.58 11.37
N GLY A 111 11.93 -17.52 12.09
CA GLY A 111 12.67 -16.39 11.53
C GLY A 111 11.85 -15.47 10.62
N ALA A 112 10.52 -15.52 10.65
CA ALA A 112 9.67 -14.64 9.85
C ALA A 112 8.46 -14.17 10.65
N GLY A 113 8.65 -13.15 11.49
CA GLY A 113 7.62 -12.65 12.39
C GLY A 113 7.67 -11.14 12.57
N LEU A 114 6.53 -10.55 12.91
CA LEU A 114 6.40 -9.14 13.28
C LEU A 114 5.34 -9.02 14.36
N ASP A 115 5.71 -8.42 15.49
CA ASP A 115 4.78 -8.01 16.53
C ASP A 115 5.02 -6.54 16.84
N MET A 116 3.98 -5.72 16.72
CA MET A 116 4.09 -4.29 16.98
C MET A 116 2.80 -3.67 17.49
N GLU A 117 2.97 -2.58 18.22
CA GLU A 117 1.92 -1.65 18.57
C GLU A 117 2.13 -0.28 17.91
N ILE A 118 1.03 0.41 17.64
CA ILE A 118 0.98 1.75 17.08
C ILE A 118 0.63 2.72 18.20
N ARG A 119 1.54 3.64 18.50
CA ARG A 119 1.40 4.76 19.44
C ARG A 119 1.21 6.06 18.66
N ASP A 120 0.51 7.01 19.28
CA ASP A 120 0.24 8.35 18.72
C ASP A 120 -0.20 8.34 17.24
N PRO A 121 -1.22 7.54 16.86
CA PRO A 121 -1.60 7.40 15.46
C PRO A 121 -2.03 8.74 14.88
N LEU A 122 -1.58 9.01 13.65
CA LEU A 122 -1.98 10.17 12.85
C LEU A 122 -2.89 9.68 11.72
N PRO A 123 -4.18 9.40 12.01
CA PRO A 123 -5.08 8.83 11.03
C PRO A 123 -5.40 9.81 9.92
N TRP A 124 -5.98 9.28 8.83
CA TRP A 124 -6.68 10.09 7.85
C TRP A 124 -7.67 11.03 8.56
N PRO A 125 -7.58 12.36 8.35
CA PRO A 125 -8.46 13.28 9.05
C PRO A 125 -9.89 13.03 8.59
N HIS A 126 -10.82 12.91 9.53
CA HIS A 126 -12.24 12.67 9.24
C HIS A 126 -12.77 13.66 8.20
N ARG A 127 -12.92 13.16 6.98
CA ARG A 127 -13.42 13.89 5.81
C ARG A 127 -14.67 13.21 5.30
N ALA A 128 -15.42 13.92 4.48
CA ALA A 128 -16.55 13.35 3.76
C ALA A 128 -16.14 12.18 2.84
N LEU A 129 -14.86 12.10 2.45
CA LEU A 129 -14.32 11.12 1.54
C LEU A 129 -12.94 10.62 2.01
N GLY A 130 -12.61 9.38 1.64
CA GLY A 130 -11.31 8.73 1.83
C GLY A 130 -10.33 9.00 0.68
N GLY A 131 -9.37 8.09 0.49
CA GLY A 131 -8.25 8.26 -0.46
C GLY A 131 -8.70 8.30 -1.93
N SER A 132 -9.62 7.41 -2.29
CA SER A 132 -10.29 7.38 -3.59
C SER A 132 -11.17 8.60 -3.88
N SER A 133 -11.43 9.50 -2.92
CA SER A 133 -12.28 10.68 -3.10
C SER A 133 -13.65 10.28 -3.69
N VAL A 134 -14.17 11.03 -4.66
CA VAL A 134 -15.48 10.80 -5.28
C VAL A 134 -15.61 9.41 -5.90
N PHE A 135 -14.51 8.78 -6.31
CA PHE A 135 -14.51 7.42 -6.84
C PHE A 135 -14.92 6.38 -5.81
N GLN A 136 -14.75 6.66 -4.51
CA GLN A 136 -15.25 5.75 -3.47
C GLN A 136 -16.76 5.55 -3.56
N MET A 137 -17.51 6.54 -4.08
CA MET A 137 -18.97 6.46 -4.21
C MET A 137 -19.42 5.74 -5.50
N VAL A 138 -18.50 5.36 -6.38
CA VAL A 138 -18.83 4.71 -7.66
C VAL A 138 -18.84 3.20 -7.44
N PRO A 139 -19.97 2.49 -7.66
CA PRO A 139 -20.05 1.04 -7.52
C PRO A 139 -19.18 0.27 -8.51
N GLY A 140 -18.58 -0.83 -8.06
CA GLY A 140 -18.02 -1.86 -8.93
C GLY A 140 -16.74 -1.47 -9.66
N LEU A 141 -15.98 -0.50 -9.14
CA LEU A 141 -14.64 -0.24 -9.67
C LEU A 141 -13.74 -1.46 -9.45
N ASN A 142 -12.81 -1.65 -10.38
CA ASN A 142 -11.79 -2.69 -10.25
C ASN A 142 -10.83 -2.43 -9.07
N GLN A 143 -10.68 -1.17 -8.65
CA GLN A 143 -9.83 -0.80 -7.51
C GLN A 143 -10.35 0.41 -6.72
N TYR A 144 -10.07 0.38 -5.41
CA TYR A 144 -10.24 1.46 -4.46
C TYR A 144 -9.01 1.52 -3.55
N TRP A 145 -8.73 2.68 -2.96
CA TRP A 145 -7.54 2.94 -2.16
C TRP A 145 -7.83 3.92 -1.02
N HIS A 146 -7.29 3.63 0.16
CA HIS A 146 -7.40 4.50 1.31
C HIS A 146 -6.17 4.42 2.25
N PRO A 147 -5.34 5.49 2.30
CA PRO A 147 -4.23 5.60 3.24
C PRO A 147 -4.74 6.05 4.61
N TRP A 148 -5.16 5.08 5.43
CA TRP A 148 -5.89 5.37 6.66
C TRP A 148 -5.00 5.82 7.82
N LEU A 149 -3.71 5.50 7.79
CA LEU A 149 -2.71 5.94 8.77
C LEU A 149 -1.59 6.69 8.04
N LEU A 150 -1.49 8.01 8.28
CA LEU A 150 -0.53 8.89 7.63
C LEU A 150 0.70 9.17 8.50
N GLY A 151 0.84 8.45 9.61
CA GLY A 151 1.90 8.64 10.59
C GLY A 151 1.54 8.06 11.96
N GLY A 152 2.50 8.12 12.87
CA GLY A 152 2.42 7.54 14.20
C GLY A 152 3.77 6.91 14.55
N ARG A 153 3.81 6.20 15.68
CA ARG A 153 5.01 5.53 16.18
C ARG A 153 4.77 4.04 16.31
N ALA A 154 5.55 3.21 15.62
CA ALA A 154 5.58 1.77 15.83
C ALA A 154 6.62 1.41 16.89
N CYS A 155 6.23 0.54 17.82
CA CYS A 155 7.13 -0.07 18.80
C CYS A 155 6.93 -1.59 18.76
N GLY A 156 8.01 -2.36 18.68
CA GLY A 156 7.89 -3.81 18.52
C GLY A 156 9.16 -4.50 18.01
N THR A 157 8.97 -5.71 17.52
CA THR A 157 10.05 -6.60 17.08
C THR A 157 9.73 -7.26 15.74
N ALA A 158 10.73 -7.37 14.87
CA ALA A 158 10.67 -8.13 13.62
C ALA A 158 11.75 -9.23 13.60
N ALA A 159 11.34 -10.49 13.44
CA ALA A 159 12.23 -11.61 13.16
C ALA A 159 12.38 -11.78 11.64
N LEU A 160 13.61 -11.65 11.14
CA LEU A 160 13.96 -11.54 9.72
C LEU A 160 15.17 -12.44 9.40
N GLY A 161 14.90 -13.73 9.21
CA GLY A 161 15.90 -14.78 9.08
C GLY A 161 16.63 -14.98 10.41
N ASP A 162 17.96 -14.80 10.38
CA ASP A 162 18.81 -14.91 11.56
C ASP A 162 18.90 -13.60 12.37
N SER A 163 18.23 -12.53 11.91
CA SER A 163 18.23 -11.23 12.57
C SER A 163 16.92 -10.97 13.30
N VAL A 164 17.01 -10.34 14.47
CA VAL A 164 15.87 -9.75 15.16
C VAL A 164 16.11 -8.24 15.23
N TRP A 165 15.15 -7.48 14.72
CA TRP A 165 15.15 -6.02 14.84
C TRP A 165 14.16 -5.61 15.91
N GLU A 166 14.63 -4.84 16.87
CA GLU A 166 13.78 -4.08 17.77
C GLU A 166 13.69 -2.66 17.25
N PHE A 167 12.50 -2.08 17.31
CA PHE A 167 12.28 -0.69 16.98
C PHE A 167 11.42 -0.06 18.06
N GLU A 168 11.87 1.09 18.54
CA GLU A 168 11.15 1.93 19.48
C GLU A 168 10.95 3.28 18.77
N ASN A 169 9.70 3.69 18.61
CA ASN A 169 9.33 4.95 17.97
C ASN A 169 9.64 5.09 16.46
N ALA A 170 9.72 3.98 15.71
CA ALA A 170 9.82 4.03 14.24
C ALA A 170 8.55 4.67 13.63
N GLN A 171 8.68 5.33 12.48
CA GLN A 171 7.54 5.90 11.77
C GLN A 171 6.69 4.78 11.17
N VAL A 172 5.37 4.94 11.21
CA VAL A 172 4.43 3.96 10.62
C VAL A 172 3.48 4.61 9.64
N TYR A 173 3.23 3.90 8.55
CA TYR A 173 2.21 4.17 7.56
C TYR A 173 1.37 2.91 7.36
N ALA A 174 0.08 3.07 7.09
CA ALA A 174 -0.76 1.94 6.74
C ALA A 174 -1.93 2.34 5.85
N GLU A 175 -2.32 1.40 4.99
CA GLU A 175 -3.38 1.58 4.01
C GLU A 175 -4.26 0.34 3.83
N LYS A 176 -5.38 0.57 3.15
CA LYS A 176 -6.31 -0.44 2.71
C LYS A 176 -6.65 -0.21 1.24
N ASN A 177 -6.61 -1.26 0.43
CA ASN A 177 -7.15 -1.27 -0.92
C ASN A 177 -8.18 -2.40 -1.05
N TRP A 178 -9.06 -2.30 -2.04
CA TRP A 178 -10.04 -3.35 -2.32
C TRP A 178 -10.53 -3.27 -3.75
N GLY A 179 -11.04 -4.37 -4.28
CA GLY A 179 -11.41 -4.44 -5.69
C GLY A 179 -12.25 -5.65 -6.04
N ARG A 180 -12.97 -5.57 -7.16
CA ARG A 180 -13.88 -6.62 -7.60
C ARG A 180 -13.18 -7.95 -7.90
N GLU A 181 -11.93 -7.90 -8.37
CA GLU A 181 -11.23 -9.08 -8.91
C GLU A 181 -9.70 -8.98 -8.72
N GLY A 182 -9.26 -8.52 -7.55
CA GLY A 182 -7.84 -8.32 -7.25
C GLY A 182 -7.30 -6.98 -7.76
N PHE A 183 -6.07 -6.99 -8.28
CA PHE A 183 -5.33 -5.80 -8.72
C PHE A 183 -5.65 -5.44 -10.18
N PRO A 184 -5.50 -4.16 -10.59
CA PRO A 184 -5.68 -3.74 -11.99
C PRO A 184 -4.58 -4.28 -12.90
N ASP A 185 -4.78 -4.20 -14.23
CA ASP A 185 -3.77 -4.60 -15.23
C ASP A 185 -2.42 -3.87 -15.08
N SER A 186 -2.49 -2.61 -14.65
CA SER A 186 -1.35 -1.71 -14.48
C SER A 186 -1.67 -0.68 -13.40
N TRP A 187 -0.73 -0.49 -12.48
CA TRP A 187 -0.82 0.47 -11.40
C TRP A 187 0.55 0.96 -10.97
N TRP A 188 0.53 2.04 -10.21
CA TRP A 188 1.69 2.62 -9.57
C TRP A 188 1.30 3.09 -8.18
N TRP A 189 2.23 2.95 -7.26
CA TRP A 189 2.05 3.37 -5.90
C TRP A 189 3.35 3.95 -5.37
N GLY A 190 3.24 4.77 -4.33
CA GLY A 190 4.39 5.14 -3.56
C GLY A 190 4.00 5.80 -2.26
N GLN A 191 4.87 5.62 -1.27
CA GLN A 191 4.73 6.22 0.05
C GLN A 191 6.09 6.62 0.59
N ALA A 192 6.16 7.81 1.19
CA ALA A 192 7.38 8.31 1.78
C ALA A 192 7.16 8.92 3.16
N GLN A 193 8.13 8.60 4.01
CA GLN A 193 8.38 9.03 5.39
C GLN A 193 9.90 9.16 5.55
N GLY A 194 10.39 9.52 6.73
CA GLY A 194 11.83 9.73 6.92
C GLY A 194 12.37 10.97 6.19
N PHE A 195 11.55 12.02 6.11
CA PHE A 195 12.00 13.38 5.77
C PHE A 195 12.66 14.02 7.00
N ALA A 196 13.37 15.14 6.78
CA ALA A 196 13.86 15.98 7.88
C ALA A 196 12.72 16.46 8.81
N ASP A 197 11.52 16.66 8.26
CA ASP A 197 10.29 16.86 9.04
C ASP A 197 9.61 15.51 9.34
N PRO A 198 9.69 14.98 10.58
CA PRO A 198 9.25 13.62 10.89
C PRO A 198 7.73 13.43 10.89
N LEU A 199 6.96 14.52 10.84
CA LEU A 199 5.50 14.50 10.78
C LEU A 199 4.95 14.61 9.34
N ALA A 200 5.84 14.76 8.36
CA ALA A 200 5.45 14.78 6.96
C ALA A 200 5.26 13.36 6.42
N CYS A 201 4.24 13.18 5.59
CA CYS A 201 3.99 11.93 4.88
C CYS A 201 3.52 12.24 3.46
N VAL A 202 4.04 11.52 2.49
CA VAL A 202 3.57 11.54 1.11
C VAL A 202 3.04 10.16 0.77
N ALA A 203 1.90 10.07 0.12
CA ALA A 203 1.38 8.82 -0.41
C ALA A 203 0.64 9.08 -1.74
N PHE A 204 0.82 8.19 -2.71
CA PHE A 204 0.09 8.24 -3.96
C PHE A 204 -0.22 6.83 -4.44
N ALA A 205 -1.35 6.68 -5.10
CA ALA A 205 -1.74 5.44 -5.75
C ALA A 205 -2.52 5.79 -7.00
N GLY A 206 -2.24 5.09 -8.08
CA GLY A 206 -2.97 5.25 -9.31
C GLY A 206 -2.84 4.04 -10.20
N GLY A 207 -3.62 4.04 -11.26
CA GLY A 207 -3.63 2.95 -12.20
C GLY A 207 -4.81 3.03 -13.12
N LEU A 208 -4.98 1.96 -13.86
CA LEU A 208 -6.05 1.80 -14.82
C LEU A 208 -7.36 1.43 -14.14
N VAL A 209 -8.27 2.39 -14.07
CA VAL A 209 -9.61 2.22 -13.50
C VAL A 209 -10.59 1.89 -14.61
N THR A 210 -11.39 0.85 -14.39
CA THR A 210 -12.45 0.43 -15.31
C THR A 210 -13.83 0.51 -14.64
N ALA A 211 -14.81 0.99 -15.40
CA ALA A 211 -16.21 1.03 -15.03
C ALA A 211 -17.07 0.76 -16.27
N GLY A 212 -17.41 -0.52 -16.49
CA GLY A 212 -18.04 -0.94 -17.74
C GLY A 212 -17.14 -0.64 -18.95
N PRO A 213 -17.59 0.10 -19.98
CA PRO A 213 -16.79 0.43 -21.16
C PRO A 213 -15.75 1.54 -20.92
N LEU A 214 -15.82 2.26 -19.79
CA LEU A 214 -14.89 3.33 -19.47
C LEU A 214 -13.58 2.75 -18.95
N ARG A 215 -12.46 3.21 -19.53
CA ARG A 215 -11.10 2.86 -19.14
C ARG A 215 -10.30 4.16 -19.03
N THR A 216 -9.82 4.49 -17.85
CA THR A 216 -9.09 5.75 -17.62
C THR A 216 -8.03 5.60 -16.54
N GLU A 217 -6.96 6.38 -16.65
CA GLU A 217 -5.93 6.46 -15.63
C GLU A 217 -6.33 7.48 -14.57
N VAL A 218 -6.29 7.06 -13.30
CA VAL A 218 -6.56 7.93 -12.16
C VAL A 218 -5.42 7.81 -11.19
N THR A 219 -4.95 8.95 -10.65
CA THR A 219 -3.96 8.98 -9.57
C THR A 219 -4.50 9.81 -8.41
N GLY A 220 -4.57 9.22 -7.22
CA GLY A 220 -4.71 9.94 -5.96
C GLY A 220 -3.33 10.37 -5.44
N LEU A 221 -3.22 11.60 -4.95
CA LEU A 221 -2.00 12.14 -4.36
C LEU A 221 -2.32 12.79 -3.02
N VAL A 222 -1.65 12.33 -1.97
CA VAL A 222 -1.85 12.75 -0.58
C VAL A 222 -0.53 13.27 -0.02
N VAL A 223 -0.57 14.45 0.60
CA VAL A 223 0.52 14.97 1.40
C VAL A 223 -0.02 15.41 2.76
N ARG A 224 0.53 14.84 3.82
CA ARG A 224 0.43 15.38 5.18
C ARG A 224 1.63 16.30 5.40
N LEU A 225 1.37 17.58 5.62
CA LEU A 225 2.38 18.58 5.94
C LEU A 225 2.81 18.49 7.41
N PRO A 226 3.98 19.03 7.78
CA PRO A 226 4.45 19.05 9.17
C PRO A 226 3.45 19.69 10.14
N ASP A 227 2.71 20.70 9.66
CA ASP A 227 1.66 21.44 10.40
C ASP A 227 0.32 20.68 10.58
N ALA A 228 0.31 19.37 10.30
CA ALA A 228 -0.85 18.49 10.35
C ALA A 228 -1.90 18.66 9.25
N ARG A 229 -1.73 19.61 8.33
CA ARG A 229 -2.63 19.72 7.19
C ARG A 229 -2.45 18.54 6.23
N VAL A 230 -3.55 17.88 5.89
CA VAL A 230 -3.59 16.88 4.82
C VAL A 230 -4.15 17.52 3.55
N ILE A 231 -3.43 17.37 2.45
CA ILE A 231 -3.85 17.77 1.10
C ILE A 231 -4.10 16.49 0.31
N ARG A 232 -5.24 16.41 -0.38
CA ARG A 232 -5.57 15.32 -1.29
C ARG A 232 -5.93 15.91 -2.64
N LEU A 233 -5.26 15.44 -3.69
CA LEU A 233 -5.53 15.71 -5.10
C LEU A 233 -5.81 14.38 -5.82
N GLY A 234 -6.35 14.43 -7.04
CA GLY A 234 -6.61 13.26 -7.87
C GLY A 234 -8.03 13.13 -8.40
N ASP A 235 -8.83 14.19 -8.40
CA ASP A 235 -10.12 14.22 -9.08
C ASP A 235 -9.90 14.77 -10.50
N PRO A 236 -10.09 14.00 -11.58
CA PRO A 236 -9.59 14.34 -12.92
C PRO A 236 -9.92 15.74 -13.44
N LEU A 237 -11.09 16.29 -13.08
CA LEU A 237 -11.53 17.61 -13.53
C LEU A 237 -11.27 18.73 -12.53
N ILE A 238 -11.14 18.42 -11.23
CA ILE A 238 -11.10 19.42 -10.16
C ILE A 238 -9.70 19.56 -9.58
N SER A 239 -9.02 18.43 -9.41
CA SER A 239 -7.68 18.35 -8.86
C SER A 239 -6.80 17.35 -9.64
N PRO A 240 -6.59 17.53 -10.95
CA PRO A 240 -5.87 16.56 -11.77
C PRO A 240 -4.46 16.30 -11.26
N VAL A 241 -4.02 15.06 -11.40
CA VAL A 241 -2.65 14.60 -11.16
C VAL A 241 -2.14 13.99 -12.45
N ALA A 242 -1.12 14.61 -13.04
CA ALA A 242 -0.41 14.03 -14.17
C ALA A 242 0.69 13.11 -13.63
N THR A 243 0.76 11.89 -14.14
CA THR A 243 1.72 10.87 -13.68
C THR A 243 2.51 10.32 -14.85
N ARG A 244 3.81 10.12 -14.64
CA ARG A 244 4.69 9.33 -15.51
C ARG A 244 5.46 8.37 -14.63
N THR A 245 5.24 7.08 -14.84
CA THR A 245 5.89 6.02 -14.07
C THR A 245 6.62 5.08 -15.01
N GLY A 246 7.78 4.63 -14.59
CA GLY A 246 8.53 3.51 -15.16
C GLY A 246 9.03 2.61 -14.03
N ASP A 247 9.87 1.64 -14.36
CA ASP A 247 10.31 0.63 -13.39
C ASP A 247 11.31 1.20 -12.36
N GLU A 248 11.91 2.35 -12.67
CA GLU A 248 12.92 3.01 -11.83
C GLU A 248 12.63 4.50 -11.55
N GLN A 249 11.55 5.06 -12.12
CA GLN A 249 11.26 6.50 -12.00
C GLN A 249 9.75 6.78 -11.87
N TRP A 250 9.41 7.70 -10.97
CA TRP A 250 8.06 8.22 -10.77
C TRP A 250 8.10 9.74 -10.80
N ARG A 251 7.25 10.34 -11.63
CA ARG A 251 7.07 11.80 -11.70
C ARG A 251 5.59 12.13 -11.64
N LEU A 252 5.20 12.89 -10.63
CA LEU A 252 3.81 13.30 -10.42
C LEU A 252 3.73 14.83 -10.34
N SER A 253 2.70 15.40 -10.96
CA SER A 253 2.35 16.82 -10.79
C SER A 253 0.84 16.94 -10.58
N GLY A 254 0.46 17.21 -9.32
CA GLY A 254 -0.92 17.47 -8.91
C GLY A 254 -1.20 18.95 -8.77
N ARG A 255 -2.39 19.39 -9.17
CA ARG A 255 -2.85 20.76 -8.92
C ARG A 255 -4.34 20.80 -8.60
N GLY A 256 -4.77 21.71 -7.73
CA GLY A 256 -6.19 21.91 -7.40
C GLY A 256 -6.38 22.73 -6.13
N TYR A 257 -7.48 23.47 -6.02
CA TYR A 257 -7.82 24.26 -4.82
C TYR A 257 -6.72 25.25 -4.36
N GLY A 258 -5.96 25.79 -5.31
CA GLY A 258 -4.81 26.67 -5.04
C GLY A 258 -3.51 25.94 -4.69
N TRP A 259 -3.53 24.61 -4.54
CA TRP A 259 -2.36 23.78 -4.29
C TRP A 259 -1.70 23.30 -5.57
N ARG A 260 -0.39 23.13 -5.51
CA ARG A 260 0.42 22.39 -6.48
C ARG A 260 1.41 21.51 -5.73
N ILE A 261 1.49 20.24 -6.12
CA ILE A 261 2.40 19.25 -5.53
C ILE A 261 3.15 18.59 -6.68
N ASP A 262 4.47 18.71 -6.68
CA ASP A 262 5.33 18.07 -7.66
C ASP A 262 6.19 17.03 -6.92
N ILE A 263 6.29 15.81 -7.47
CA ILE A 263 7.09 14.70 -6.93
C ILE A 263 8.00 14.17 -8.03
N GLU A 264 9.26 13.95 -7.66
CA GLU A 264 10.23 13.19 -8.44
C GLU A 264 10.80 12.09 -7.54
N ALA A 265 10.72 10.85 -7.97
CA ALA A 265 11.25 9.73 -7.23
C ALA A 265 11.92 8.70 -8.15
N SER A 266 12.86 7.96 -7.59
CA SER A 266 13.60 6.92 -8.30
C SER A 266 14.15 5.85 -7.37
N ALA A 267 14.18 4.63 -7.85
CA ALA A 267 14.85 3.51 -7.21
C ALA A 267 15.42 2.57 -8.28
N PRO A 268 16.58 1.94 -8.05
CA PRO A 268 17.18 1.05 -9.03
C PRO A 268 16.38 -0.26 -9.11
N LEU A 269 16.16 -0.77 -10.32
CA LEU A 269 15.36 -1.98 -10.57
C LEU A 269 15.91 -3.21 -9.83
N ASP A 270 17.23 -3.31 -9.69
CA ASP A 270 17.86 -4.40 -8.94
C ASP A 270 17.49 -4.42 -7.45
N ALA A 271 17.07 -3.27 -6.90
CA ALA A 271 16.58 -3.17 -5.52
C ALA A 271 15.10 -3.55 -5.36
N ALA A 272 14.38 -3.80 -6.46
CA ALA A 272 12.97 -4.17 -6.41
C ALA A 272 12.77 -5.59 -5.87
N PHE A 273 11.86 -5.72 -4.91
CA PHE A 273 11.19 -6.96 -4.59
C PHE A 273 10.18 -7.26 -5.70
N VAL A 274 10.04 -8.53 -6.06
CA VAL A 274 8.85 -9.00 -6.78
C VAL A 274 7.87 -9.46 -5.71
N LEU A 275 6.75 -8.77 -5.55
CA LEU A 275 5.73 -9.14 -4.57
C LEU A 275 4.57 -9.93 -5.21
N PRO A 276 3.92 -10.80 -4.42
CA PRO A 276 2.81 -11.58 -4.91
C PRO A 276 1.53 -10.76 -4.92
N VAL A 277 0.76 -10.89 -6.00
CA VAL A 277 -0.65 -10.48 -6.02
C VAL A 277 -1.55 -11.71 -6.09
N PRO A 278 -2.71 -11.70 -5.42
CA PRO A 278 -3.67 -12.78 -5.52
C PRO A 278 -4.39 -12.73 -6.87
N LEU A 279 -4.69 -13.91 -7.40
CA LEU A 279 -5.77 -14.14 -8.34
C LEU A 279 -6.90 -14.84 -7.56
N PRO A 280 -7.86 -14.09 -6.97
CA PRO A 280 -8.84 -14.66 -6.06
C PRO A 280 -9.64 -15.81 -6.66
N SER A 281 -10.06 -15.65 -7.92
CA SER A 281 -10.83 -16.65 -8.68
C SER A 281 -10.06 -17.95 -8.96
N GLU A 282 -8.73 -17.90 -8.94
CA GLU A 282 -7.85 -19.04 -9.18
C GLU A 282 -7.23 -19.59 -7.88
N HIS A 283 -7.55 -19.00 -6.73
CA HIS A 283 -7.03 -19.39 -5.42
C HIS A 283 -5.49 -19.52 -5.38
N ARG A 284 -4.76 -18.58 -6.00
CA ARG A 284 -3.30 -18.61 -6.02
C ARG A 284 -2.67 -17.23 -6.09
N ASN A 285 -1.40 -17.18 -5.70
CA ASN A 285 -0.54 -16.02 -5.88
C ASN A 285 0.22 -16.11 -7.20
N VAL A 286 0.47 -14.95 -7.81
CA VAL A 286 1.33 -14.77 -8.98
C VAL A 286 2.26 -13.58 -8.76
N PRO A 287 3.40 -13.49 -9.46
CA PRO A 287 4.22 -12.30 -9.40
C PRO A 287 3.44 -11.10 -9.94
N GLY A 288 3.31 -10.06 -9.13
CA GLY A 288 2.38 -8.96 -9.39
C GLY A 288 3.06 -7.65 -9.76
N ASP A 289 4.05 -7.27 -8.99
CA ASP A 289 4.62 -5.92 -9.01
C ASP A 289 6.11 -5.90 -8.70
N LEU A 290 6.68 -4.74 -8.96
CA LEU A 290 8.04 -4.36 -8.59
C LEU A 290 7.94 -3.36 -7.43
N GLU A 291 8.17 -3.83 -6.21
CA GLU A 291 8.11 -3.03 -4.99
C GLU A 291 9.52 -2.64 -4.54
N HIS A 292 9.78 -1.36 -4.40
CA HIS A 292 10.98 -0.84 -3.75
C HIS A 292 10.59 -0.40 -2.34
N LEU A 293 11.31 -0.86 -1.32
CA LEU A 293 11.06 -0.45 0.07
C LEU A 293 11.78 0.84 0.46
N ALA A 294 12.81 1.20 -0.31
CA ALA A 294 13.62 2.39 -0.17
C ALA A 294 14.04 2.90 -1.56
N GLY A 295 14.07 4.22 -1.69
CA GLY A 295 14.23 4.95 -2.94
C GLY A 295 14.31 6.44 -2.66
N GLU A 296 14.90 7.17 -3.59
CA GLU A 296 14.98 8.62 -3.51
C GLU A 296 13.65 9.24 -3.87
N LEU A 297 13.16 10.18 -3.08
CA LEU A 297 11.99 10.99 -3.38
C LEU A 297 12.24 12.44 -2.99
N LYS A 298 11.89 13.35 -3.89
CA LYS A 298 11.79 14.78 -3.66
C LYS A 298 10.35 15.22 -3.88
N VAL A 299 9.89 16.12 -3.03
CA VAL A 299 8.53 16.67 -3.10
C VAL A 299 8.58 18.17 -2.86
N THR A 300 7.83 18.91 -3.68
CA THR A 300 7.63 20.34 -3.50
C THR A 300 6.14 20.64 -3.42
N VAL A 301 5.72 21.35 -2.37
CA VAL A 301 4.34 21.76 -2.14
C VAL A 301 4.24 23.28 -2.19
N ARG A 302 3.39 23.78 -3.08
CA ARG A 302 3.10 25.21 -3.24
C ARG A 302 1.62 25.51 -3.03
N ARG A 303 1.33 26.69 -2.48
CA ARG A 303 -0.02 27.26 -2.40
C ARG A 303 -0.05 28.63 -3.06
N HIS A 304 -0.91 28.81 -4.06
CA HIS A 304 -0.99 30.03 -4.87
C HIS A 304 0.38 30.48 -5.42
N GLY A 305 1.22 29.51 -5.82
CA GLY A 305 2.58 29.74 -6.33
C GLY A 305 3.67 29.90 -5.26
N LEU A 306 3.31 30.14 -3.99
CA LEU A 306 4.27 30.27 -2.90
C LEU A 306 4.69 28.90 -2.37
N LEU A 307 5.99 28.72 -2.13
CA LEU A 307 6.52 27.51 -1.49
C LEU A 307 5.99 27.41 -0.06
N VAL A 308 5.36 26.29 0.27
CA VAL A 308 4.86 25.97 1.61
C VAL A 308 5.75 24.94 2.28
N TRP A 309 6.19 23.93 1.53
CA TRP A 309 7.04 22.88 2.04
C TRP A 309 7.83 22.20 0.92
N GLU A 310 9.03 21.74 1.23
CA GLU A 310 9.86 20.92 0.38
C GLU A 310 10.49 19.83 1.25
N GLY A 311 10.60 18.62 0.72
CA GLY A 311 11.20 17.50 1.44
C GLY A 311 11.92 16.56 0.50
N SER A 312 12.97 15.92 1.01
CA SER A 312 13.64 14.80 0.35
C SER A 312 13.86 13.65 1.33
N THR A 313 13.82 12.41 0.83
CA THR A 313 14.15 11.21 1.58
C THR A 313 14.73 10.13 0.66
N ALA A 314 15.57 9.26 1.21
CA ALA A 314 16.06 8.04 0.57
C ALA A 314 15.25 6.79 0.96
N LEU A 315 14.17 6.98 1.73
CA LEU A 315 13.30 5.92 2.26
C LEU A 315 11.90 6.02 1.67
N ALA A 316 11.78 6.31 0.37
CA ALA A 316 10.50 6.18 -0.32
C ALA A 316 10.27 4.73 -0.74
N ALA A 317 9.07 4.22 -0.44
CA ALA A 317 8.58 3.01 -1.07
C ALA A 317 7.90 3.35 -2.39
N LEU A 318 8.17 2.56 -3.43
CA LEU A 318 7.80 2.87 -4.82
C LEU A 318 7.44 1.57 -5.55
N GLU A 319 6.24 1.52 -6.10
CA GLU A 319 5.69 0.34 -6.77
C GLU A 319 5.37 0.63 -8.23
N HIS A 320 5.68 -0.35 -9.08
CA HIS A 320 5.15 -0.42 -10.45
C HIS A 320 4.58 -1.80 -10.71
N GLY A 321 3.26 -1.87 -10.77
CA GLY A 321 2.52 -3.11 -10.87
C GLY A 321 2.12 -3.51 -12.28
N GLY A 322 2.08 -4.82 -12.51
CA GLY A 322 1.61 -5.44 -13.73
C GLY A 322 2.16 -6.86 -13.90
N LEU A 323 1.27 -7.83 -14.10
CA LEU A 323 1.66 -9.26 -14.15
C LEU A 323 2.74 -9.55 -15.20
N ALA A 324 2.62 -8.95 -16.40
CA ALA A 324 3.61 -9.14 -17.46
C ALA A 324 4.98 -8.56 -17.09
N ARG A 325 4.99 -7.44 -16.36
CA ARG A 325 6.20 -6.76 -15.89
C ARG A 325 6.92 -7.59 -14.84
N ALA A 326 6.20 -8.06 -13.83
CA ALA A 326 6.78 -8.88 -12.77
C ALA A 326 7.36 -10.20 -13.33
N ARG A 327 6.66 -10.86 -14.26
CA ARG A 327 7.19 -12.04 -14.98
C ARG A 327 8.43 -11.73 -15.79
N GLN A 328 8.44 -10.60 -16.51
CA GLN A 328 9.61 -10.16 -17.28
C GLN A 328 10.82 -9.94 -16.37
N GLU A 329 10.61 -9.37 -15.19
CA GLU A 329 11.68 -9.15 -14.22
C GLU A 329 12.25 -10.46 -13.67
N LEU A 330 11.40 -11.44 -13.35
CA LEU A 330 11.87 -12.78 -12.96
C LEU A 330 12.72 -13.42 -14.07
N ARG A 331 12.29 -13.32 -15.34
CA ARG A 331 13.10 -13.79 -16.48
C ARG A 331 14.43 -13.04 -16.61
N ARG A 332 14.43 -11.71 -16.42
CA ARG A 332 15.67 -10.91 -16.43
C ARG A 332 16.66 -11.40 -15.38
N ARG A 333 16.17 -11.81 -14.20
CA ARG A 333 16.96 -12.37 -13.10
C ARG A 333 17.37 -13.84 -13.31
N GLY A 334 16.93 -14.49 -14.40
CA GLY A 334 17.18 -15.91 -14.64
C GLY A 334 16.38 -16.84 -13.73
N LEU A 335 15.27 -16.36 -13.15
CA LEU A 335 14.38 -17.11 -12.28
C LEU A 335 13.20 -17.69 -13.06
N ASP A 336 12.53 -18.67 -12.47
CA ASP A 336 11.24 -19.18 -12.96
C ASP A 336 10.18 -18.06 -12.86
N ASP A 337 9.54 -17.74 -13.99
CA ASP A 337 8.58 -16.64 -14.09
C ASP A 337 7.20 -16.98 -13.51
N THR A 338 7.04 -18.18 -12.97
CA THR A 338 5.88 -18.61 -12.18
C THR A 338 6.05 -18.39 -10.69
N LEU A 339 7.27 -18.08 -10.21
CA LEU A 339 7.50 -17.79 -8.79
C LEU A 339 6.61 -16.63 -8.34
N PRO A 340 5.87 -16.77 -7.23
CA PRO A 340 4.95 -15.73 -6.78
C PRO A 340 5.67 -14.47 -6.29
N SER A 341 6.94 -14.59 -5.88
CA SER A 341 7.70 -13.50 -5.29
C SER A 341 9.20 -13.77 -5.36
N ALA A 342 10.02 -12.72 -5.36
CA ALA A 342 11.48 -12.83 -5.31
C ALA A 342 12.12 -11.64 -4.56
N PRO A 343 13.18 -11.88 -3.76
CA PRO A 343 13.91 -10.78 -3.13
C PRO A 343 14.67 -9.94 -4.17
N PRO A 344 15.18 -8.76 -3.79
CA PRO A 344 16.04 -7.95 -4.65
C PRO A 344 17.27 -8.72 -5.13
N VAL A 345 17.86 -8.26 -6.23
CA VAL A 345 19.12 -8.81 -6.73
C VAL A 345 20.22 -8.42 -5.74
N GLN A 346 20.80 -9.42 -5.07
CA GLN A 346 21.98 -9.20 -4.25
C GLN A 346 23.15 -8.90 -5.19
N ARG A 347 23.64 -7.65 -5.16
CA ARG A 347 24.97 -7.37 -5.71
C ARG A 347 25.97 -7.89 -4.70
N GLU A 348 26.78 -8.87 -5.09
CA GLU A 348 28.01 -9.20 -4.35
C GLU A 348 28.77 -7.87 -4.16
N ARG A 349 29.03 -7.50 -2.90
CA ARG A 349 29.79 -6.29 -2.58
C ARG A 349 31.28 -6.53 -2.75
#